data_AF-A0A535P1G9-F1
#
_entry.id   AF-A0A535P1G9-F1
#
_cell.length_a   1.000
_cell.length_b   1.000
_cell.length_c   1.000
_cell.angle_alpha   90.00
_cell.angle_beta   90.00
_cell.angle_gamma   90.00
#
_symmetry.space_group_name_H-M   'P 1'
#
loop_
_entity.id
_entity.type
_entity.pdbx_description
1 polymer ?
#
loop_
_entity_poly.entity_id
_entity_poly.type
_entity_poly.pdbx_seq_one_letter_code
_entity_poly.pdbx_strand_id
1 'polypeptide(L)'
;GSIVMRGDGCEVRFLAQTGIERADAVIAVTADDEDNLIALQVAKRHFRVKKTIARVNNPTNVEIFKMLGVDEAVSATEVLLAALEPPITT
;
A
#
# COMPACT_ATOMS: atom_id res chain seq x y z
N GLY A 1 -12.48 6.79 -16.53
CA GLY A 1 -13.43 5.82 -15.96
C GLY A 1 -12.70 4.98 -14.92
N SER A 2 -13.43 4.40 -13.96
CA SER A 2 -12.89 3.47 -12.96
C SER A 2 -13.35 2.04 -13.27
N ILE A 3 -12.50 1.05 -13.00
CA ILE A 3 -12.80 -0.37 -13.17
C ILE A 3 -12.65 -1.03 -11.81
N VAL A 4 -13.54 -1.98 -11.50
CA VAL A 4 -13.46 -2.80 -10.30
C VAL A 4 -13.28 -4.25 -10.72
N MET A 5 -12.27 -4.91 -10.16
CA MET A 5 -11.98 -6.32 -10.40
C MET A 5 -11.98 -7.03 -9.06
N ARG A 6 -12.65 -8.18 -8.98
CA ARG A 6 -12.72 -9.00 -7.77
C ARG A 6 -11.71 -10.13 -7.85
N GLY A 7 -10.80 -10.19 -6.89
CA GLY A 7 -9.80 -11.24 -6.75
C GLY A 7 -8.85 -10.95 -5.60
N ASP A 8 -7.83 -11.79 -5.45
CA ASP A 8 -6.83 -11.68 -4.39
C ASP A 8 -5.64 -10.82 -4.85
N GLY A 9 -5.38 -9.73 -4.13
CA GLY A 9 -4.27 -8.82 -4.39
C GLY A 9 -2.88 -9.41 -4.14
N CYS A 10 -2.79 -10.57 -3.51
CA CYS A 10 -1.55 -11.31 -3.31
C CYS A 10 -1.29 -12.34 -4.43
N GLU A 11 -2.30 -12.65 -5.26
CA GLU A 11 -2.14 -13.63 -6.33
C GLU A 11 -1.59 -12.98 -7.61
N VAL A 12 -0.38 -13.39 -8.00
CA VAL A 12 0.31 -12.92 -9.22
C VAL A 12 -0.59 -13.07 -10.47
N ARG A 13 -1.31 -14.20 -10.59
CA ARG A 13 -2.16 -14.48 -11.76
C ARG A 13 -3.31 -13.49 -11.86
N PHE A 14 -3.94 -13.15 -10.75
CA PHE A 14 -5.00 -12.14 -10.72
C PHE A 14 -4.45 -10.77 -11.07
N LEU A 15 -3.36 -10.34 -10.43
CA LEU A 15 -2.74 -9.05 -10.71
C LEU A 15 -2.34 -8.89 -12.17
N ALA A 16 -1.81 -9.92 -12.82
CA ALA A 16 -1.48 -9.90 -14.25
C ALA A 16 -2.71 -9.59 -15.14
N GLN A 17 -3.88 -10.15 -14.79
CA GLN A 17 -5.14 -9.90 -15.53
C GLN A 17 -5.65 -8.47 -15.39
N THR A 18 -5.26 -7.75 -14.34
CA THR A 18 -5.63 -6.33 -14.14
C THR A 18 -4.89 -5.38 -15.08
N GLY A 19 -3.81 -5.83 -15.73
CA GLY A 19 -2.91 -4.97 -16.49
C GLY A 19 -1.96 -4.15 -15.63
N ILE A 20 -1.66 -4.63 -14.41
CA ILE A 20 -0.75 -4.00 -13.43
C ILE A 20 0.63 -3.63 -14.01
N GLU A 21 1.09 -4.32 -15.06
CA GLU A 21 2.37 -4.05 -15.74
C GLU A 21 2.47 -2.63 -16.31
N ARG A 22 1.33 -1.98 -16.56
CA ARG A 22 1.24 -0.59 -17.05
C ARG A 22 1.05 0.42 -15.92
N ALA A 23 0.97 -0.02 -14.67
CA ALA A 23 0.71 0.87 -13.55
C ALA A 23 1.95 1.71 -13.21
N ASP A 24 1.78 3.03 -13.13
CA ASP A 24 2.82 3.91 -12.58
C ASP A 24 2.92 3.78 -11.05
N ALA A 25 1.82 3.45 -10.38
CA ALA A 25 1.77 3.24 -8.95
C ALA A 25 0.78 2.14 -8.56
N VAL A 26 1.07 1.43 -7.46
CA VAL A 26 0.14 0.50 -6.80
C VAL A 26 0.01 0.88 -5.34
N ILE A 27 -1.23 0.86 -4.84
CA ILE A 27 -1.58 1.25 -3.48
C ILE A 27 -2.31 0.07 -2.82
N ALA A 28 -1.83 -0.37 -1.66
CA ALA A 28 -2.49 -1.42 -0.87
C ALA A 28 -3.06 -0.82 0.42
N VAL A 29 -4.38 -0.95 0.58
CA VAL A 29 -5.19 -0.24 1.60
C VAL A 29 -6.15 -1.20 2.33
N THR A 30 -5.77 -2.47 2.47
CA THR A 30 -6.56 -3.45 3.22
C THR A 30 -6.39 -3.24 4.73
N ALA A 31 -7.26 -3.88 5.52
CA ALA A 31 -7.19 -3.86 6.98
C ALA A 31 -6.02 -4.68 7.55
N ASP A 32 -5.32 -5.44 6.70
CA ASP A 32 -4.23 -6.32 7.09
C ASP A 32 -2.90 -5.79 6.55
N ASP A 33 -1.94 -5.55 7.45
CA ASP A 33 -0.61 -5.06 7.07
C ASP A 33 0.17 -6.13 6.31
N GLU A 34 0.01 -7.41 6.64
CA GLU A 34 0.72 -8.49 5.97
C GLU A 34 0.28 -8.58 4.50
N ASP A 35 -1.02 -8.51 4.23
CA ASP A 35 -1.56 -8.47 2.87
C ASP A 35 -1.04 -7.26 2.10
N ASN A 36 -1.05 -6.08 2.72
CA ASN A 36 -0.57 -4.86 2.07
C ASN A 36 0.91 -4.97 1.70
N LEU A 37 1.73 -5.53 2.59
CA LEU A 37 3.14 -5.74 2.35
C LEU A 37 3.35 -6.76 1.22
N ILE A 38 2.71 -7.93 1.29
CA ILE A 38 2.87 -9.00 0.29
C ILE A 38 2.40 -8.54 -1.09
N ALA A 39 1.22 -7.92 -1.20
CA ALA A 39 0.69 -7.42 -2.46
C ALA A 39 1.64 -6.41 -3.12
N LEU A 40 2.22 -5.49 -2.33
CA LEU A 40 3.17 -4.51 -2.85
C LEU A 40 4.53 -5.12 -3.19
N GLN A 41 4.99 -6.13 -2.45
CA GLN A 41 6.20 -6.89 -2.83
C GLN A 41 5.99 -7.61 -4.16
N VAL A 42 4.81 -8.20 -4.37
CA VAL A 42 4.46 -8.82 -5.64
C VAL A 42 4.46 -7.76 -6.76
N ALA A 43 3.78 -6.64 -6.56
CA ALA A 43 3.75 -5.52 -7.51
C ALA A 43 5.16 -5.02 -7.87
N LYS A 44 6.02 -4.81 -6.87
CA LYS A 44 7.38 -4.28 -7.06
C LYS A 44 8.31 -5.30 -7.71
N ARG A 45 8.32 -6.56 -7.23
CA ARG A 45 9.31 -7.58 -7.65
C ARG A 45 8.90 -8.32 -8.91
N HIS A 46 7.63 -8.69 -9.06
CA HIS A 46 7.15 -9.43 -10.23
C HIS A 46 6.79 -8.51 -11.40
N PHE A 47 6.13 -7.39 -11.11
CA PHE A 47 5.62 -6.50 -12.16
C PHE A 47 6.45 -5.22 -12.36
N ARG A 48 7.48 -5.00 -11.54
CA ARG A 48 8.40 -3.86 -11.64
C ARG A 48 7.68 -2.51 -11.64
N VAL A 49 6.58 -2.41 -10.88
CA VAL A 49 5.83 -1.16 -10.71
C VAL A 49 6.77 -0.10 -10.16
N LYS A 50 6.69 1.13 -10.71
CA LYS A 50 7.61 2.21 -10.35
C LYS A 50 7.43 2.64 -8.91
N LYS A 51 6.18 2.85 -8.47
CA LYS A 51 5.85 3.34 -7.12
C LYS A 51 4.89 2.42 -6.36
N THR A 52 5.20 2.10 -5.12
CA THR A 52 4.35 1.33 -4.20
C THR A 52 4.04 2.15 -2.96
N ILE A 53 2.76 2.16 -2.55
CA ILE A 53 2.29 2.91 -1.39
C ILE A 53 1.47 1.98 -0.50
N ALA A 54 1.85 1.84 0.76
CA ALA A 54 1.12 1.07 1.74
C ALA A 54 0.33 1.97 2.67
N ARG A 55 -0.91 1.57 2.97
CA ARG A 55 -1.53 1.90 4.24
C ARG A 55 -0.97 0.95 5.30
N VAL A 56 -0.42 1.53 6.35
CA VAL A 56 0.04 0.80 7.53
C VAL A 56 -0.97 1.04 8.65
N ASN A 57 -1.56 -0.03 9.15
CA ASN A 57 -2.56 0.02 10.21
C ASN A 57 -1.85 0.12 11.57
N ASN A 58 -0.79 -0.66 11.78
CA ASN A 58 0.05 -0.56 12.98
C ASN A 58 1.30 0.32 12.73
N PRO A 59 1.41 1.52 13.35
CA PRO A 59 2.57 2.41 13.17
C PRO A 59 3.93 1.75 13.34
N THR A 60 4.06 0.73 14.20
CA THR A 60 5.34 0.03 14.42
C THR A 60 5.84 -0.70 13.18
N ASN A 61 4.94 -1.00 12.23
CA ASN A 61 5.27 -1.69 10.99
C ASN A 61 5.79 -0.75 9.88
N VAL A 62 5.73 0.57 10.05
CA VAL A 62 6.15 1.53 9.02
C VAL A 62 7.60 1.29 8.60
N GLU A 63 8.49 1.05 9.56
CA GLU A 63 9.91 0.87 9.28
C GLU A 63 10.19 -0.39 8.48
N ILE A 64 9.56 -1.52 8.85
CA ILE A 64 9.76 -2.79 8.14
C ILE A 64 9.21 -2.73 6.70
N PHE A 65 8.13 -1.99 6.46
CA PHE A 65 7.62 -1.77 5.09
C PHE A 65 8.65 -1.07 4.21
N LYS A 66 9.27 0.00 4.73
CA LYS A 66 10.32 0.74 4.02
C LYS A 66 11.55 -0.13 3.77
N MET A 67 12.02 -0.85 4.81
CA MET A 67 13.16 -1.77 4.69
C MET A 67 12.95 -2.85 3.63
N LEU A 68 11.71 -3.32 3.46
CA LEU A 68 11.37 -4.35 2.48
C LEU A 68 11.14 -3.79 1.07
N GLY A 69 11.23 -2.48 0.87
CA GLY A 69 11.19 -1.86 -0.46
C GLY A 69 9.81 -1.34 -0.89
N VAL A 70 8.92 -1.06 0.06
CA VAL A 70 7.76 -0.21 -0.19
C VAL A 70 8.24 1.24 -0.22
N ASP A 71 7.92 1.98 -1.30
CA ASP A 71 8.45 3.35 -1.47
C ASP A 71 7.85 4.33 -0.46
N GLU A 72 6.55 4.21 -0.19
CA GLU A 72 5.83 5.07 0.76
C GLU A 72 4.98 4.22 1.71
N ALA A 73 5.15 4.43 3.01
CA ALA A 73 4.36 3.78 4.04
C ALA A 73 3.62 4.84 4.86
N VAL A 74 2.29 4.83 4.81
CA VAL A 74 1.42 5.82 5.45
C VAL A 74 0.70 5.16 6.62
N SER A 75 1.04 5.56 7.84
CA SER A 75 0.35 5.10 9.04
C SER A 75 -1.03 5.74 9.14
N ALA A 76 -2.09 4.95 8.95
CA ALA A 76 -3.46 5.44 9.10
C ALA A 76 -3.74 5.93 10.54
N THR A 77 -3.14 5.24 11.52
CA THR A 77 -3.27 5.57 12.94
C THR A 77 -2.62 6.91 13.28
N GLU A 78 -1.44 7.21 12.75
CA GLU A 78 -0.78 8.51 12.95
C GLU A 78 -1.54 9.65 12.27
N VAL A 79 -2.01 9.42 11.03
CA VAL A 79 -2.82 10.40 10.30
C VAL A 79 -4.12 10.71 11.05
N LEU A 80 -4.77 9.68 11.61
CA LEU A 80 -5.98 9.87 12.41
C LEU A 80 -5.70 10.66 13.69
N LEU A 81 -4.61 10.33 14.40
CA LEU A 81 -4.20 11.05 15.60
C LEU A 81 -3.93 12.53 15.30
N ALA A 82 -3.19 12.81 14.22
CA ALA A 82 -2.91 14.18 13.78
C ALA A 82 -4.17 14.96 13.40
N ALA A 83 -5.22 14.29 12.92
CA ALA A 83 -6.51 14.91 12.62
C ALA A 83 -7.35 15.22 13.88
N LEU A 84 -7.06 14.57 15.01
CA LEU A 84 -7.72 14.83 16.29
C LEU A 84 -7.03 15.93 17.11
N GLU A 85 -5.75 16.20 16.87
CA GLU A 85 -5.03 17.28 17.53
C GLU A 85 -5.51 18.64 16.99
N PRO A 86 -5.99 19.56 17.85
CA PRO A 86 -6.38 20.88 17.40
C PRO A 86 -5.15 21.63 16.85
N PRO A 87 -5.29 22.43 15.77
CA PRO A 87 -4.19 23.25 15.30
C PRO A 87 -3.72 24.14 16.44
N ILE A 88 -2.43 24.03 16.77
CA ILE A 88 -1.78 24.84 17.80
C ILE A 88 -2.04 26.30 17.44
N THR A 89 -2.97 26.95 18.15
CA THR A 89 -3.26 28.37 17.94
C THR A 89 -2.12 29.13 18.58
N THR A 90 -1.22 29.68 17.75
CA THR A 90 -0.19 30.65 18.16
C THR A 90 -0.71 32.05 17.90
#